data_AF-A0A9P0K1J2-F1
#
_entry.id   AF-A0A9P0K1J2-F1
#
_cell.length_a   1.000
_cell.length_b   1.000
_cell.length_c   1.000
_cell.angle_alpha   90.00
_cell.angle_beta   90.00
_cell.angle_gamma   90.00
#
_symmetry.space_group_name_H-M   'P 1'
#
loop_
_entity.id
_entity.type
_entity.pdbx_description
1 polymer ?
#
loop_
_entity_poly.entity_id
_entity_poly.type
_entity_poly.pdbx_seq_one_letter_code
_entity_poly.pdbx_strand_id
1 'polypeptide(L)'
;MTTSSKMSSLPECFDYDSDKLRAELTSHGFAPGPITVTTKKVYLKKLYQLKRHAPVVAINPVVQKKVFSLELEKTLRDPKWTLDLASFKSLEEVVTKDFAKPEPSRKWREGINKTSFTYLLLDPRISDNLPCRSDLLEPKDVWKIFLSSIFYVGKGKRSRPYSHLYEAVGLWRQGKLDSDSKKLKTILDIWRDDLGVVCLHIFQNTIPVEAYTREAAMISALKLENLTNMKAGEFYGTASTWTQKQKKLLGVLLLYKAKDIFLSEGERQLYPQDIK
;
A
#
# COMPACT_ATOMS: atom_id res chain seq x y z
N MET A 1 -29.10 -19.69 -35.28
CA MET A 1 -29.53 -18.84 -34.14
C MET A 1 -28.31 -18.32 -33.43
N THR A 2 -28.12 -17.01 -33.51
CA THR A 2 -27.02 -16.21 -32.95
C THR A 2 -27.24 -15.92 -31.47
N THR A 3 -26.18 -16.02 -30.66
CA THR A 3 -26.06 -15.30 -29.38
C THR A 3 -24.73 -14.54 -29.37
N SER A 4 -24.86 -13.21 -29.45
CA SER A 4 -23.78 -12.22 -29.47
C SER A 4 -23.38 -11.87 -28.04
N SER A 5 -22.09 -12.07 -27.72
CA SER A 5 -21.46 -11.60 -26.48
C SER A 5 -21.00 -10.15 -26.65
N LYS A 6 -21.70 -9.19 -26.03
CA LYS A 6 -21.31 -7.77 -26.03
C LYS A 6 -20.31 -7.47 -24.91
N MET A 7 -19.02 -7.46 -25.25
CA MET A 7 -17.98 -6.66 -24.59
C MET A 7 -17.55 -5.55 -25.56
N SER A 8 -17.96 -4.30 -25.36
CA SER A 8 -17.27 -3.15 -25.97
C SER A 8 -17.74 -1.82 -25.38
N SER A 9 -17.02 -1.32 -24.37
CA SER A 9 -17.05 0.11 -23.99
C SER A 9 -16.03 0.93 -24.80
N LEU A 10 -15.80 0.54 -26.06
CA LEU A 10 -14.94 1.27 -26.99
C LEU A 10 -15.77 1.65 -28.22
N PRO A 11 -15.70 2.90 -28.71
CA PRO A 11 -16.34 3.27 -29.97
C PRO A 11 -15.82 2.41 -31.12
N GLU A 12 -16.73 1.83 -31.90
CA GLU A 12 -16.45 1.24 -33.20
C GLU A 12 -16.24 2.37 -34.22
N CYS A 13 -15.05 2.95 -34.27
CA CYS A 13 -14.61 3.66 -35.48
C CYS A 13 -13.09 3.68 -35.58
N PHE A 14 -12.57 3.14 -36.67
CA PHE A 14 -11.16 2.92 -36.96
C PHE A 14 -10.46 4.15 -37.57
N ASP A 15 -10.99 5.35 -37.37
CA ASP A 15 -10.54 6.56 -38.07
C ASP A 15 -9.63 7.46 -37.21
N TYR A 16 -8.71 6.84 -36.48
CA TYR A 16 -7.68 7.57 -35.74
C TYR A 16 -6.38 7.53 -36.52
N ASP A 17 -5.91 8.65 -37.05
CA ASP A 17 -4.72 8.68 -37.89
C ASP A 17 -3.49 8.05 -37.20
N SER A 18 -2.74 7.23 -37.93
CA SER A 18 -1.62 6.44 -37.39
C SER A 18 -0.42 7.31 -37.05
N ASP A 19 -0.19 8.39 -37.80
CA ASP A 19 0.89 9.32 -37.52
C ASP A 19 0.57 10.21 -36.32
N LYS A 20 -0.70 10.63 -36.20
CA LYS A 20 -1.21 11.26 -34.99
C LYS A 20 -1.08 10.37 -33.75
N LEU A 21 -1.43 9.09 -33.85
CA LEU A 21 -1.28 8.12 -32.75
C LEU A 21 0.19 7.97 -32.32
N ARG A 22 1.11 7.90 -33.28
CA ARG A 22 2.55 7.84 -33.02
C ARG A 22 3.04 9.10 -32.32
N ALA A 23 2.66 10.27 -32.80
CA ALA A 23 3.05 11.55 -32.22
C ALA A 23 2.57 11.69 -30.77
N GLU A 24 1.30 11.36 -30.50
CA GLU A 24 0.74 11.46 -29.16
C GLU A 24 1.37 10.45 -28.19
N LEU A 25 1.56 9.20 -28.60
CA LEU A 25 2.28 8.20 -27.79
C LEU A 25 3.70 8.67 -27.44
N THR A 26 4.41 9.22 -28.43
CA THR A 26 5.78 9.73 -28.25
C THR A 26 5.80 10.94 -27.32
N SER A 27 4.82 11.86 -27.42
CA SER A 27 4.70 12.99 -26.50
C SER A 27 4.41 12.57 -25.05
N HIS A 28 3.81 11.39 -24.86
CA HIS A 28 3.58 10.79 -23.55
C HIS A 28 4.72 9.85 -23.11
N GLY A 29 5.90 9.94 -23.74
CA GLY A 29 7.11 9.21 -23.32
C GLY A 29 7.15 7.74 -23.76
N PHE A 30 6.27 7.32 -24.67
CA PHE A 30 6.25 5.96 -25.19
C PHE A 30 6.56 5.96 -26.69
N ALA A 31 7.68 5.35 -27.10
CA ALA A 31 8.05 5.23 -28.50
C ALA A 31 7.43 3.94 -29.11
N PRO A 32 6.35 4.03 -29.91
CA PRO A 32 5.73 2.85 -30.50
C PRO A 32 6.53 2.33 -31.70
N GLY A 33 6.46 1.01 -31.92
CA GLY A 33 6.94 0.36 -33.14
C GLY A 33 6.00 0.59 -34.33
N PRO A 34 6.01 -0.28 -35.36
CA PRO A 34 5.15 -0.16 -36.52
C PRO A 34 3.65 -0.16 -36.14
N ILE A 35 2.97 0.94 -36.43
CA ILE A 35 1.53 1.08 -36.27
C ILE A 35 0.88 0.57 -37.54
N THR A 36 0.40 -0.67 -37.48
CA THR A 36 -0.32 -1.37 -38.56
C THR A 36 -1.77 -1.55 -38.14
N VAL A 37 -2.64 -1.96 -39.07
CA VAL A 37 -4.06 -2.19 -38.79
C VAL A 37 -4.28 -3.14 -37.59
N THR A 38 -3.42 -4.15 -37.43
CA THR A 38 -3.50 -5.13 -36.34
C THR A 38 -2.97 -4.61 -35.01
N THR A 39 -1.96 -3.72 -35.02
CA THR A 39 -1.36 -3.16 -33.79
C THR A 39 -2.01 -1.86 -33.32
N LYS A 40 -2.78 -1.19 -34.19
CA LYS A 40 -3.44 0.10 -33.92
C LYS A 40 -4.33 0.08 -32.68
N LYS A 41 -5.13 -0.97 -32.49
CA LYS A 41 -6.02 -1.10 -31.31
C LYS A 41 -5.24 -1.20 -30.00
N VAL A 42 -4.08 -1.87 -30.01
CA VAL A 42 -3.20 -1.99 -28.84
C VAL A 42 -2.60 -0.62 -28.49
N TYR A 43 -2.13 0.11 -29.50
CA TYR A 43 -1.58 1.45 -29.31
C TYR A 43 -2.61 2.49 -28.89
N LEU A 44 -3.86 2.41 -29.38
CA LEU A 44 -4.96 3.24 -28.91
C LEU A 44 -5.28 2.98 -27.44
N LYS A 45 -5.28 1.71 -27.01
CA LYS A 45 -5.45 1.35 -25.59
C LYS A 45 -4.29 1.89 -24.74
N LYS A 46 -3.05 1.80 -25.24
CA LYS A 46 -1.87 2.34 -24.57
C LYS A 46 -1.92 3.87 -24.47
N LEU A 47 -2.35 4.56 -25.53
CA LEU A 47 -2.54 6.01 -25.52
C LEU A 47 -3.64 6.43 -24.54
N TYR A 48 -4.76 5.71 -24.51
CA TYR A 48 -5.83 5.96 -23.54
C TYR A 48 -5.34 5.81 -22.09
N GLN A 49 -4.54 4.79 -21.80
CA GLN A 49 -3.90 4.63 -20.49
C GLN A 49 -2.94 5.80 -20.19
N LEU A 50 -2.06 6.14 -21.14
CA LEU A 50 -1.12 7.24 -20.99
C LEU A 50 -1.80 8.61 -20.84
N LYS A 51 -2.99 8.81 -21.42
CA LYS A 51 -3.80 10.02 -21.22
C LYS A 51 -4.52 10.06 -19.88
N ARG A 52 -4.95 8.90 -19.36
CA ARG A 52 -5.48 8.79 -17.98
C ARG A 52 -4.41 9.01 -16.92
N HIS A 53 -3.16 8.64 -17.24
CA HIS A 53 -1.98 8.82 -16.38
C HIS A 53 -1.10 10.00 -16.81
N ALA A 54 -1.52 10.81 -17.79
CA ALA A 54 -0.86 12.08 -18.08
C ALA A 54 -0.92 12.91 -16.79
N PRO A 55 0.10 13.70 -16.45
CA PRO A 55 0.01 14.60 -15.31
C PRO A 55 -1.13 15.55 -15.62
N VAL A 56 -2.30 15.23 -15.06
CA VAL A 56 -3.41 16.15 -14.92
C VAL A 56 -2.74 17.37 -14.32
N VAL A 57 -2.80 18.51 -15.02
CA VAL A 57 -2.66 19.80 -14.39
C VAL A 57 -3.71 19.78 -13.29
N ALA A 58 -3.28 19.37 -12.10
CA ALA A 58 -4.17 19.04 -11.02
C ALA A 58 -4.85 20.35 -10.68
N ILE A 59 -6.14 20.45 -10.99
CA ILE A 59 -7.06 21.08 -10.05
C ILE A 59 -6.84 20.27 -8.78
N ASN A 60 -5.91 20.73 -7.93
CA ASN A 60 -5.53 20.05 -6.72
C ASN A 60 -6.83 19.79 -5.95
N PRO A 61 -7.35 18.55 -5.85
CA PRO A 61 -8.09 18.26 -4.63
C PRO A 61 -7.04 18.55 -3.55
N VAL A 62 -7.40 19.31 -2.52
CA VAL A 62 -6.48 19.62 -1.42
C VAL A 62 -6.02 18.28 -0.84
N VAL A 63 -4.91 17.72 -1.36
CA VAL A 63 -4.30 16.51 -0.83
C VAL A 63 -3.73 17.01 0.48
N GLN A 64 -4.50 16.81 1.55
CA GLN A 64 -4.06 17.14 2.89
C GLN A 64 -2.71 16.48 3.07
N LYS A 65 -1.68 17.32 3.19
CA LYS A 65 -0.32 16.88 3.37
C LYS A 65 -0.29 16.04 4.64
N LYS A 66 -0.05 14.73 4.51
CA LYS A 66 0.12 13.84 5.66
C LYS A 66 1.25 14.39 6.54
N VAL A 67 0.97 14.60 7.82
CA VAL A 67 1.96 15.01 8.81
C VAL A 67 2.20 13.83 9.75
N PHE A 68 3.40 13.28 9.71
CA PHE A 68 3.76 12.10 10.49
C PHE A 68 4.25 12.47 11.90
N SER A 69 4.67 11.47 12.68
CA SER A 69 5.33 11.73 13.96
C SER A 69 6.64 12.50 13.75
N LEU A 70 7.10 13.24 14.78
CA LEU A 70 8.36 14.00 14.69
C LEU A 70 9.55 13.11 14.33
N GLU A 71 9.58 11.88 14.83
CA GLU A 71 10.59 10.88 14.55
C GLU A 71 10.57 10.46 13.07
N LEU A 72 9.39 10.21 12.50
CA LEU A 72 9.25 9.86 11.08
C LEU A 72 9.53 11.06 10.17
N GLU A 73 9.05 12.25 10.52
CA GLU A 73 9.32 13.51 9.80
C GLU A 73 10.82 13.84 9.73
N LYS A 74 11.58 13.53 10.78
CA LYS A 74 13.04 13.70 10.77
C LYS A 74 13.70 12.87 9.66
N THR A 75 13.25 11.63 9.45
CA THR A 75 13.78 10.76 8.37
C THR A 75 13.48 11.29 6.97
N LEU A 76 12.41 12.07 6.80
CA LEU A 76 12.08 12.71 5.53
C LEU A 76 12.88 13.99 5.28
N ARG A 77 13.46 14.59 6.31
CA ARG A 77 14.24 15.83 6.22
C ARG A 77 15.74 15.56 6.11
N ASP A 78 16.24 14.64 6.92
CA ASP A 78 17.66 14.33 6.99
C ASP A 78 17.97 13.04 6.22
N PRO A 79 18.68 13.09 5.08
CA PRO A 79 19.05 11.91 4.31
C PRO A 79 20.03 10.98 5.06
N LYS A 80 20.69 11.45 6.11
CA LYS A 80 21.66 10.68 6.90
C LYS A 80 21.03 9.94 8.08
N TRP A 81 19.70 9.99 8.24
CA TRP A 81 18.99 9.31 9.33
C TRP A 81 19.28 7.80 9.39
N THR A 82 19.66 7.19 8.26
CA THR A 82 20.01 5.78 8.18
C THR A 82 21.29 5.42 8.94
N LEU A 83 22.14 6.40 9.28
CA LEU A 83 23.30 6.19 10.15
C LEU A 83 22.88 5.79 11.58
N ASP A 84 21.70 6.23 12.02
CA ASP A 84 21.16 5.91 13.35
C ASP A 84 20.44 4.56 13.41
N LEU A 85 20.40 3.79 12.30
CA LEU A 85 19.67 2.53 12.22
C LEU A 85 20.07 1.52 13.30
N ALA A 86 21.33 1.55 13.76
CA ALA A 86 21.79 0.68 14.85
C ALA A 86 20.96 0.87 16.14
N SER A 87 20.66 2.12 16.48
CA SER A 87 19.86 2.45 17.67
C SER A 87 18.39 2.03 17.53
N PHE A 88 17.86 1.98 16.30
CA PHE A 88 16.48 1.54 16.10
C PHE A 88 16.41 0.01 16.09
N LYS A 89 17.41 -0.65 15.50
CA LYS A 89 17.54 -2.11 15.47
C LYS A 89 17.62 -2.68 16.88
N SER A 90 18.30 -2.03 17.81
CA SER A 90 18.35 -2.47 19.20
C SER A 90 16.97 -2.49 19.88
N LEU A 91 16.07 -1.54 19.56
CA LEU A 91 14.68 -1.56 20.03
C LEU A 91 13.94 -2.81 19.51
N GLU A 92 14.04 -3.08 18.21
CA GLU A 92 13.41 -4.26 17.61
C GLU A 92 13.99 -5.57 18.19
N GLU A 93 15.29 -5.63 18.46
CA GLU A 93 15.91 -6.78 19.11
C GLU A 93 15.34 -7.03 20.50
N VAL A 94 15.12 -5.98 21.30
CA VAL A 94 14.49 -6.11 22.63
C VAL A 94 13.09 -6.71 22.50
N VAL A 95 12.28 -6.20 21.56
CA VAL A 95 10.92 -6.71 21.30
C VAL A 95 10.96 -8.17 20.84
N THR A 96 11.85 -8.48 19.90
CA THR A 96 11.98 -9.83 19.34
C THR A 96 12.43 -10.82 20.41
N LYS A 97 13.38 -10.45 21.27
CA LYS A 97 13.87 -11.30 22.38
C LYS A 97 12.78 -11.56 23.41
N ASP A 98 12.04 -10.53 23.81
CA ASP A 98 10.94 -10.62 24.77
C ASP A 98 9.85 -11.60 24.30
N PHE A 99 9.53 -11.59 23.01
CA PHE A 99 8.50 -12.47 22.44
C PHE A 99 9.04 -13.81 21.90
N ALA A 100 10.36 -14.02 21.86
CA ALA A 100 10.95 -15.27 21.39
C ALA A 100 10.69 -16.44 22.34
N LYS A 101 10.71 -16.18 23.64
CA LYS A 101 10.46 -17.15 24.72
C LYS A 101 9.43 -16.56 25.69
N PRO A 102 8.13 -16.57 25.32
CA PRO A 102 7.11 -16.02 26.19
C PRO A 102 7.06 -16.76 27.53
N GLU A 103 7.13 -16.02 28.63
CA GLU A 103 7.03 -16.55 29.99
C GLU A 103 5.80 -17.47 30.13
N PRO A 104 5.96 -18.77 30.46
CA PRO A 104 4.86 -19.74 30.49
C PRO A 104 3.77 -19.39 31.52
N SER A 105 4.15 -18.70 32.60
CA SER A 105 3.24 -18.27 33.68
C SER A 105 2.40 -17.06 33.27
N ARG A 106 2.82 -16.30 32.25
CA ARG A 106 2.12 -15.11 31.77
C ARG A 106 1.04 -15.49 30.76
N LYS A 107 -0.20 -15.08 31.02
CA LYS A 107 -1.29 -15.22 30.05
C LYS A 107 -1.10 -14.20 28.91
N TRP A 108 -0.73 -14.69 27.74
CA TRP A 108 -0.60 -13.88 26.52
C TRP A 108 -1.92 -13.83 25.75
N ARG A 109 -2.33 -12.63 25.35
CA ARG A 109 -3.55 -12.40 24.57
C ARG A 109 -3.51 -13.22 23.28
N GLU A 110 -4.54 -14.03 23.08
CA GLU A 110 -4.69 -14.96 21.94
C GLU A 110 -3.58 -16.02 21.78
N GLY A 111 -2.82 -16.30 22.85
CA GLY A 111 -1.85 -17.38 22.94
C GLY A 111 -0.45 -17.03 22.43
N ILE A 112 0.39 -18.06 22.30
CA ILE A 112 1.83 -17.96 21.97
C ILE A 112 2.19 -18.62 20.63
N ASN A 113 1.20 -19.06 19.86
CA ASN A 113 1.43 -19.71 18.58
C ASN A 113 1.91 -18.68 17.55
N LYS A 114 3.03 -18.98 16.88
CA LYS A 114 3.67 -18.16 15.84
C LYS A 114 2.92 -18.22 14.51
N THR A 115 1.67 -17.77 14.51
CA THR A 115 0.74 -17.83 13.36
C THR A 115 0.27 -16.44 12.92
N SER A 116 0.83 -15.40 13.55
CA SER A 116 0.48 -14.01 13.29
C SER A 116 1.53 -13.31 12.44
N PHE A 117 1.08 -12.22 11.83
CA PHE A 117 1.90 -11.32 11.03
C PHE A 117 1.30 -9.92 11.04
N THR A 118 2.02 -8.96 10.49
CA THR A 118 1.52 -7.61 10.26
C THR A 118 1.34 -7.39 8.76
N TYR A 119 0.43 -6.53 8.35
CA TYR A 119 0.22 -6.22 6.94
C TYR A 119 -0.13 -4.76 6.74
N LEU A 120 0.14 -4.27 5.54
CA LEU A 120 -0.19 -2.93 5.11
C LEU A 120 -1.16 -3.01 3.92
N LEU A 121 -2.11 -2.07 3.87
CA LEU A 121 -2.83 -1.79 2.62
C LEU A 121 -2.31 -0.47 2.04
N LEU A 122 -1.90 -0.53 0.78
CA LEU A 122 -1.34 0.60 0.05
C LEU A 122 -2.27 1.00 -1.11
N ASP A 123 -2.34 2.30 -1.35
CA ASP A 123 -3.09 2.90 -2.45
C ASP A 123 -2.21 2.96 -3.71
N PRO A 124 -2.52 2.16 -4.76
CA PRO A 124 -1.75 2.13 -6.01
C PRO A 124 -1.79 3.46 -6.78
N ARG A 125 -2.77 4.34 -6.53
CA ARG A 125 -2.83 5.67 -7.14
C ARG A 125 -1.71 6.59 -6.61
N ILE A 126 -1.18 6.27 -5.43
CA ILE A 126 -0.08 7.00 -4.80
C ILE A 126 1.24 6.27 -5.01
N SER A 127 1.28 4.95 -4.77
CA SER A 127 2.52 4.19 -4.97
C SER A 127 2.91 4.16 -6.45
N ASP A 128 1.95 4.11 -7.38
CA ASP A 128 2.17 4.17 -8.83
C ASP A 128 3.29 3.20 -9.25
N ASN A 129 3.12 1.93 -8.90
CA ASN A 129 4.10 0.86 -9.13
C ASN A 129 5.54 1.26 -8.72
N LEU A 130 5.67 1.84 -7.52
CA LEU A 130 6.93 2.35 -6.99
C LEU A 130 8.11 1.38 -7.15
N PRO A 131 7.98 0.05 -6.93
CA PRO A 131 9.09 -0.88 -7.10
C PRO A 131 9.72 -0.81 -8.50
N CYS A 132 8.92 -0.68 -9.56
CA CYS A 132 9.42 -0.63 -10.94
C CYS A 132 10.11 0.68 -11.33
N ARG A 133 9.93 1.76 -10.56
CA ARG A 133 10.49 3.09 -10.85
C ARG A 133 11.41 3.60 -9.75
N SER A 134 11.65 2.81 -8.72
CA SER A 134 12.41 3.24 -7.53
C SER A 134 13.85 3.64 -7.85
N ASP A 135 14.48 2.99 -8.84
CA ASP A 135 15.84 3.31 -9.31
C ASP A 135 15.95 4.67 -10.01
N LEU A 136 14.81 5.24 -10.44
CA LEU A 136 14.76 6.54 -11.12
C LEU A 136 14.45 7.70 -10.16
N LEU A 137 14.30 7.41 -8.86
CA LEU A 137 13.86 8.35 -7.85
C LEU A 137 14.92 8.53 -6.77
N GLU A 138 14.97 9.72 -6.19
CA GLU A 138 15.79 9.95 -5.00
C GLU A 138 15.30 9.07 -3.84
N PRO A 139 16.20 8.51 -3.01
CA PRO A 139 15.83 7.63 -1.90
C PRO A 139 14.79 8.22 -0.94
N LYS A 140 14.83 9.55 -0.77
CA LYS A 140 13.87 10.32 0.03
C LYS A 140 12.47 10.30 -0.59
N ASP A 141 12.35 10.41 -1.90
CA ASP A 141 11.06 10.40 -2.60
C ASP A 141 10.48 8.99 -2.62
N VAL A 142 11.30 7.96 -2.82
CA VAL A 142 10.89 6.56 -2.65
C VAL A 142 10.30 6.34 -1.26
N TRP A 143 11.00 6.83 -0.22
CA TRP A 143 10.55 6.73 1.16
C TRP A 143 9.22 7.46 1.40
N LYS A 144 9.12 8.70 0.92
CA LYS A 144 7.91 9.52 1.06
C LYS A 144 6.70 8.92 0.34
N ILE A 145 6.88 8.43 -0.89
CA ILE A 145 5.81 7.84 -1.70
C ILE A 145 5.30 6.58 -1.01
N PHE A 146 6.20 5.69 -0.57
CA PHE A 146 5.84 4.50 0.17
C PHE A 146 4.99 4.83 1.40
N LEU A 147 5.46 5.72 2.28
CA LEU A 147 4.72 6.14 3.48
C LEU A 147 3.36 6.76 3.14
N SER A 148 3.30 7.56 2.09
CA SER A 148 2.07 8.24 1.67
C SER A 148 1.04 7.28 1.10
N SER A 149 1.47 6.19 0.46
CA SER A 149 0.58 5.18 -0.10
C SER A 149 -0.11 4.33 0.98
N ILE A 150 0.47 4.19 2.17
CA ILE A 150 -0.13 3.41 3.24
C ILE A 150 -1.39 4.11 3.75
N PHE A 151 -2.52 3.40 3.70
CA PHE A 151 -3.79 3.88 4.24
C PHE A 151 -4.33 2.98 5.37
N TYR A 152 -3.74 1.81 5.60
CA TYR A 152 -4.13 0.92 6.69
C TYR A 152 -2.95 0.08 7.18
N VAL A 153 -2.88 -0.11 8.50
CA VAL A 153 -1.94 -1.04 9.16
C VAL A 153 -2.75 -2.08 9.91
N GLY A 154 -2.51 -3.36 9.67
CA GLY A 154 -3.28 -4.43 10.29
C GLY A 154 -2.42 -5.57 10.81
N LYS A 155 -3.02 -6.39 11.66
CA LYS A 155 -2.47 -7.66 12.13
C LYS A 155 -3.30 -8.82 11.59
N GLY A 156 -2.60 -9.84 11.10
CA GLY A 156 -3.18 -11.01 10.47
C GLY A 156 -3.03 -12.27 11.32
N LYS A 157 -3.96 -13.20 11.10
CA LYS A 157 -3.82 -14.64 11.34
C LYS A 157 -4.43 -15.32 10.14
N ARG A 158 -3.72 -16.24 9.50
CA ARG A 158 -4.22 -16.98 8.32
C ARG A 158 -4.83 -16.01 7.27
N SER A 159 -6.08 -16.21 6.87
CA SER A 159 -6.78 -15.42 5.82
C SER A 159 -7.29 -14.04 6.25
N ARG A 160 -7.02 -13.56 7.48
CA ARG A 160 -7.57 -12.28 7.99
C ARG A 160 -7.37 -11.03 7.10
N PRO A 161 -6.24 -10.81 6.39
CA PRO A 161 -6.09 -9.65 5.51
C PRO A 161 -7.20 -9.56 4.45
N TYR A 162 -7.67 -10.72 4.00
CA TYR A 162 -8.74 -10.83 3.02
C TYR A 162 -10.12 -10.57 3.63
N SER A 163 -10.32 -10.61 4.94
CA SER A 163 -11.64 -10.37 5.56
C SER A 163 -12.24 -9.03 5.16
N HIS A 164 -11.43 -7.97 5.12
CA HIS A 164 -11.88 -6.64 4.73
C HIS A 164 -12.08 -6.53 3.22
N LEU A 165 -11.29 -7.28 2.45
CA LEU A 165 -11.43 -7.37 1.01
C LEU A 165 -12.70 -8.14 0.63
N TYR A 166 -13.06 -9.21 1.35
CA TYR A 166 -14.30 -9.95 1.17
C TYR A 166 -15.55 -9.10 1.43
N GLU A 167 -15.53 -8.33 2.51
CA GLU A 167 -16.60 -7.38 2.82
C GLU A 167 -16.75 -6.34 1.70
N ALA A 168 -15.63 -5.77 1.24
CA ALA A 168 -15.63 -4.82 0.13
C ALA A 168 -16.15 -5.46 -1.18
N VAL A 169 -15.77 -6.71 -1.49
CA VAL A 169 -16.29 -7.44 -2.67
C VAL A 169 -17.80 -7.63 -2.58
N GLY A 170 -18.33 -7.94 -1.40
CA GLY A 170 -19.76 -8.05 -1.17
C GLY A 170 -20.50 -6.76 -1.54
N LEU A 171 -19.97 -5.62 -1.10
CA LEU A 171 -20.50 -4.29 -1.43
C LEU A 171 -20.35 -3.96 -2.92
N TRP A 172 -19.19 -4.23 -3.50
CA TRP A 172 -18.89 -4.02 -4.92
C TRP A 172 -19.87 -4.78 -5.83
N ARG A 173 -20.11 -6.07 -5.56
CA ARG A 173 -21.04 -6.91 -6.33
C ARG A 173 -22.49 -6.45 -6.20
N GLN A 174 -22.87 -5.82 -5.08
CA GLN A 174 -24.19 -5.25 -4.86
C GLN A 174 -24.36 -3.86 -5.49
N GLY A 175 -23.31 -3.28 -6.10
CA GLY A 175 -23.33 -1.91 -6.59
C GLY A 175 -23.40 -0.86 -5.46
N LYS A 176 -23.18 -1.26 -4.20
CA LYS A 176 -23.17 -0.37 -3.04
C LYS A 176 -21.77 0.18 -2.85
N LEU A 177 -21.51 1.32 -3.47
CA LEU A 177 -20.18 1.93 -3.50
C LEU A 177 -19.92 2.91 -2.35
N ASP A 178 -20.79 2.94 -1.34
CA ASP A 178 -20.62 3.78 -0.15
C ASP A 178 -20.66 2.92 1.12
N SER A 179 -19.83 3.30 2.10
CA SER A 179 -19.67 2.62 3.38
C SER A 179 -19.26 3.62 4.44
N ASP A 180 -19.82 3.47 5.65
CA ASP A 180 -19.43 4.28 6.82
C ASP A 180 -17.98 4.01 7.26
N SER A 181 -17.42 2.86 6.86
CA SER A 181 -16.04 2.50 7.14
C SER A 181 -15.11 3.20 6.15
N LYS A 182 -14.31 4.16 6.64
CA LYS A 182 -13.25 4.83 5.86
C LYS A 182 -12.40 3.84 5.08
N LYS A 183 -12.07 2.70 5.69
CA LYS A 183 -11.26 1.63 5.08
C LYS A 183 -11.96 1.00 3.87
N LEU A 184 -13.23 0.60 4.01
CA LEU A 184 -13.98 -0.02 2.92
C LEU A 184 -14.22 1.00 1.80
N LYS A 185 -14.53 2.24 2.15
CA LYS A 185 -14.68 3.34 1.20
C LYS A 185 -13.40 3.54 0.38
N THR A 186 -12.23 3.62 1.01
CA THR A 186 -10.94 3.71 0.29
C THR A 186 -10.71 2.52 -0.65
N ILE A 187 -11.01 1.29 -0.22
CA ILE A 187 -10.89 0.09 -1.09
C ILE A 187 -11.81 0.20 -2.31
N LEU A 188 -13.09 0.54 -2.11
CA LEU A 188 -14.07 0.68 -3.18
C LEU A 188 -13.71 1.82 -4.15
N ASP A 189 -13.17 2.92 -3.63
CA ASP A 189 -12.71 4.05 -4.46
C ASP A 189 -11.50 3.67 -5.32
N ILE A 190 -10.53 2.91 -4.79
CA ILE A 190 -9.41 2.38 -5.58
C ILE A 190 -9.92 1.48 -6.71
N TRP A 191 -10.87 0.58 -6.41
CA TRP A 191 -11.46 -0.30 -7.41
C TRP A 191 -12.27 0.45 -8.47
N ARG A 192 -12.93 1.55 -8.10
CA ARG A 192 -13.64 2.43 -9.05
C ARG A 192 -12.71 3.08 -10.06
N ASP A 193 -11.47 3.35 -9.66
CA ASP A 193 -10.44 3.93 -10.52
C ASP A 193 -9.76 2.89 -11.44
N ASP A 194 -10.29 1.66 -11.51
CA ASP A 194 -9.78 0.54 -12.32
C ASP A 194 -8.39 0.04 -11.86
N LEU A 195 -8.14 0.15 -10.55
CA LEU A 195 -6.92 -0.33 -9.89
C LEU A 195 -7.29 -1.34 -8.79
N GLY A 196 -6.33 -2.13 -8.34
CA GLY A 196 -6.50 -3.09 -7.24
C GLY A 196 -5.71 -2.69 -6.00
N VAL A 197 -6.25 -2.97 -4.82
CA VAL A 197 -5.60 -2.63 -3.56
C VAL A 197 -4.34 -3.48 -3.37
N VAL A 198 -3.24 -2.85 -2.95
CA VAL A 198 -1.99 -3.59 -2.67
C VAL A 198 -2.02 -4.06 -1.22
N CYS A 199 -1.90 -5.37 -1.01
CA CYS A 199 -1.82 -5.97 0.32
C CYS A 199 -0.42 -6.53 0.57
N LEU A 200 0.38 -5.82 1.37
CA LEU A 200 1.75 -6.21 1.70
C LEU A 200 1.79 -6.95 3.03
N HIS A 201 2.15 -8.23 3.01
CA HIS A 201 2.36 -9.01 4.23
C HIS A 201 3.80 -8.86 4.74
N ILE A 202 3.98 -8.54 6.01
CA ILE A 202 5.28 -8.30 6.64
C ILE A 202 5.36 -8.98 8.02
N PHE A 203 6.59 -9.27 8.46
CA PHE A 203 6.87 -9.81 9.80
C PHE A 203 6.06 -11.08 10.13
N GLN A 204 6.23 -12.11 9.30
CA GLN A 204 5.58 -13.41 9.44
C GLN A 204 6.07 -14.19 10.67
N ASN A 205 5.31 -15.22 11.06
CA ASN A 205 5.66 -16.16 12.13
C ASN A 205 5.89 -15.50 13.51
N THR A 206 5.11 -14.46 13.80
CA THR A 206 5.11 -13.78 15.10
C THR A 206 4.00 -14.33 15.99
N ILE A 207 4.17 -14.19 17.31
CA ILE A 207 3.06 -14.43 18.23
C ILE A 207 2.07 -13.25 18.16
N PRO A 208 0.79 -13.42 18.57
CA PRO A 208 -0.22 -12.39 18.40
C PRO A 208 0.17 -11.04 19.03
N VAL A 209 0.63 -11.05 20.27
CA VAL A 209 1.03 -9.82 21.02
C VAL A 209 2.22 -9.09 20.41
N GLU A 210 3.10 -9.80 19.70
CA GLU A 210 4.18 -9.20 18.92
C GLU A 210 3.60 -8.48 17.69
N ALA A 211 2.69 -9.13 16.96
CA ALA A 211 2.00 -8.50 15.84
C ALA A 211 1.18 -7.26 16.26
N TYR A 212 0.52 -7.31 17.43
CA TYR A 212 -0.13 -6.14 18.04
C TYR A 212 0.87 -5.01 18.31
N THR A 213 2.03 -5.34 18.89
CA THR A 213 3.06 -4.35 19.23
C THR A 213 3.66 -3.71 17.98
N ARG A 214 3.93 -4.51 16.94
CA ARG A 214 4.44 -4.03 15.64
C ARG A 214 3.41 -3.13 14.92
N GLU A 215 2.14 -3.53 14.90
CA GLU A 215 1.03 -2.71 14.38
C GLU A 215 0.93 -1.37 15.12
N ALA A 216 0.95 -1.39 16.47
CA ALA A 216 0.87 -0.19 17.30
C ALA A 216 2.03 0.77 17.04
N ALA A 217 3.26 0.25 16.89
CA ALA A 217 4.45 1.02 16.59
C ALA A 217 4.33 1.73 15.24
N MET A 218 3.94 1.02 14.18
CA MET A 218 3.77 1.60 12.85
C MET A 218 2.65 2.64 12.80
N ILE A 219 1.50 2.38 13.44
CA ILE A 219 0.41 3.37 13.57
C ILE A 219 0.89 4.61 14.33
N SER A 220 1.71 4.44 15.37
CA SER A 220 2.23 5.57 16.16
C SER A 220 3.17 6.47 15.36
N ALA A 221 3.98 5.89 14.45
CA ALA A 221 4.86 6.64 13.56
C ALA A 221 4.09 7.34 12.43
N LEU A 222 3.13 6.64 11.81
CA LEU A 222 2.28 7.19 10.74
C LEU A 222 1.22 8.18 11.25
N LYS A 223 0.87 8.10 12.54
CA LYS A 223 -0.32 8.69 13.17
C LYS A 223 -1.65 8.15 12.64
N LEU A 224 -2.62 8.04 13.55
CA LEU A 224 -3.95 7.51 13.25
C LEU A 224 -4.72 8.37 12.25
N GLU A 225 -4.56 9.71 12.31
CA GLU A 225 -5.22 10.66 11.40
C GLU A 225 -4.89 10.46 9.91
N ASN A 226 -3.73 9.86 9.61
CA ASN A 226 -3.28 9.58 8.25
C ASN A 226 -3.72 8.19 7.74
N LEU A 227 -4.46 7.43 8.55
CA LEU A 227 -4.87 6.05 8.31
C LEU A 227 -6.40 5.90 8.38
N THR A 228 -6.88 4.82 7.78
CA THR A 228 -8.28 4.38 7.86
C THR A 228 -8.56 3.48 9.07
N ASN A 229 -7.54 3.21 9.89
CA ASN A 229 -7.67 2.52 11.16
C ASN A 229 -8.65 3.26 12.08
N MET A 230 -9.56 2.53 12.71
CA MET A 230 -10.52 3.11 13.66
C MET A 230 -9.90 3.48 15.01
N LYS A 231 -8.83 2.78 15.41
CA LYS A 231 -8.15 2.99 16.69
C LYS A 231 -6.66 2.75 16.57
N ALA A 232 -5.92 3.33 17.51
CA ALA A 232 -4.51 3.03 17.71
C ALA A 232 -4.31 1.57 18.15
N GLY A 233 -3.10 1.05 17.94
CA GLY A 233 -2.70 -0.27 18.43
C GLY A 233 -2.31 -0.26 19.91
N GLU A 234 -2.14 -1.45 20.46
CA GLU A 234 -1.74 -1.67 21.85
C GLU A 234 -0.33 -2.25 21.91
N PHE A 235 0.46 -1.79 22.88
CA PHE A 235 1.82 -2.29 23.11
C PHE A 235 1.81 -3.36 24.20
N TYR A 236 2.53 -4.45 23.96
CA TYR A 236 2.67 -5.56 24.89
C TYR A 236 4.13 -5.77 25.29
N GLY A 237 4.36 -6.65 26.27
CA GLY A 237 5.71 -6.99 26.72
C GLY A 237 6.47 -5.78 27.23
N THR A 238 7.78 -5.77 27.04
CA THR A 238 8.70 -4.70 27.43
C THR A 238 8.30 -3.37 26.77
N ALA A 239 7.84 -3.40 25.51
CA ALA A 239 7.44 -2.21 24.77
C ALA A 239 6.23 -1.47 25.36
N SER A 240 5.41 -2.11 26.20
CA SER A 240 4.31 -1.45 26.92
C SER A 240 4.82 -0.29 27.80
N THR A 241 5.98 -0.48 28.43
CA THR A 241 6.60 0.47 29.37
C THR A 241 7.45 1.56 28.69
N TRP A 242 7.65 1.46 27.37
CA TRP A 242 8.51 2.38 26.65
C TRP A 242 7.94 3.79 26.54
N THR A 243 8.86 4.75 26.42
CA THR A 243 8.55 6.12 26.06
C THR A 243 7.90 6.20 24.67
N GLN A 244 7.12 7.26 24.44
CA GLN A 244 6.49 7.51 23.14
C GLN A 244 7.53 7.64 22.01
N LYS A 245 8.70 8.21 22.30
CA LYS A 245 9.81 8.32 21.35
C LYS A 245 10.29 6.93 20.90
N GLN A 246 10.57 6.02 21.84
CA GLN A 246 11.01 4.66 21.50
C GLN A 246 9.95 3.89 20.69
N LYS A 247 8.67 4.00 21.08
CA LYS A 247 7.55 3.38 20.36
C LYS A 247 7.47 3.84 18.89
N LYS A 248 7.65 5.13 18.64
CA LYS A 248 7.64 5.71 17.29
C LYS A 248 8.89 5.35 16.50
N LEU A 249 10.07 5.36 17.13
CA LEU A 249 11.32 4.94 16.48
C LEU A 249 11.28 3.46 16.04
N LEU A 250 10.69 2.58 16.85
CA LEU A 250 10.41 1.21 16.42
C LEU A 250 9.50 1.20 15.18
N GLY A 251 8.44 2.01 15.19
CA GLY A 251 7.54 2.17 14.03
C GLY A 251 8.27 2.61 12.76
N VAL A 252 9.16 3.60 12.87
CA VAL A 252 10.00 4.10 11.76
C VAL A 252 10.83 2.96 11.17
N LEU A 253 11.52 2.18 12.00
CA LEU A 253 12.33 1.04 11.53
C LEU A 253 11.48 -0.02 10.84
N LEU A 254 10.33 -0.37 11.43
CA LEU A 254 9.43 -1.39 10.86
C LEU A 254 8.90 -0.94 9.50
N LEU A 255 8.54 0.33 9.34
CA LEU A 255 8.10 0.89 8.06
C LEU A 255 9.24 0.89 7.04
N TYR A 256 10.47 1.19 7.47
CA TYR A 256 11.63 1.17 6.57
C TYR A 256 11.91 -0.23 6.04
N LYS A 257 11.87 -1.25 6.91
CA LYS A 257 11.93 -2.65 6.49
C LYS A 257 10.77 -3.03 5.57
N ALA A 258 9.56 -2.58 5.87
CA ALA A 258 8.40 -2.83 5.02
C ALA A 258 8.56 -2.23 3.63
N LYS A 259 9.16 -1.04 3.51
CA LYS A 259 9.52 -0.43 2.23
C LYS A 259 10.52 -1.29 1.47
N ASP A 260 11.59 -1.76 2.10
CA ASP A 260 12.57 -2.64 1.43
C ASP A 260 11.94 -3.95 0.94
N ILE A 261 11.05 -4.56 1.76
CA ILE A 261 10.27 -5.75 1.35
C ILE A 261 9.39 -5.42 0.15
N PHE A 262 8.65 -4.30 0.18
CA PHE A 262 7.78 -3.89 -0.92
C PHE A 262 8.52 -3.68 -2.24
N LEU A 263 9.68 -2.99 -2.19
CA LEU A 263 10.52 -2.78 -3.36
C LEU A 263 11.07 -4.11 -3.92
N SER A 264 11.34 -5.07 -3.04
CA SER A 264 11.86 -6.39 -3.43
C SER A 264 10.79 -7.34 -3.97
N GLU A 265 9.58 -7.34 -3.39
CA GLU A 265 8.48 -8.24 -3.78
C GLU A 265 7.68 -7.74 -5.00
N GLY A 266 7.73 -6.42 -5.26
CA GLY A 266 6.96 -5.74 -6.29
C GLY A 266 5.57 -5.31 -5.84
N GLU A 267 4.87 -4.56 -6.70
CA GLU A 267 3.50 -4.13 -6.45
C GLU A 267 2.51 -5.13 -7.04
N ARG A 268 1.74 -5.81 -6.17
CA ARG A 268 0.68 -6.74 -6.58
C ARG A 268 -0.66 -6.21 -6.13
N GLN A 269 -1.48 -5.84 -7.09
CA GLN A 269 -2.80 -5.27 -6.90
C GLN A 269 -3.86 -6.39 -6.80
N LEU A 270 -4.78 -6.27 -5.84
CA LEU A 270 -5.92 -7.16 -5.66
C LEU A 270 -7.19 -6.46 -6.16
N TYR A 271 -7.71 -6.95 -7.28
CA TYR A 271 -8.96 -6.49 -7.88
C TYR A 271 -10.15 -7.27 -7.29
N PRO A 272 -11.39 -6.76 -7.45
CA PRO A 272 -12.58 -7.47 -6.99
C PRO A 272 -12.69 -8.91 -7.49
N GLN A 273 -12.24 -9.20 -8.73
CA GLN A 273 -12.27 -10.54 -9.29
C GLN A 273 -11.25 -11.53 -8.70
N ASP A 274 -10.19 -11.04 -8.08
CA ASP A 274 -9.12 -11.88 -7.52
C ASP A 274 -9.49 -12.45 -6.15
N ILE A 275 -10.55 -11.90 -5.55
CA ILE A 275 -10.99 -12.20 -4.18
C ILE A 275 -12.21 -13.11 -4.25
N LYS A 276 -12.01 -14.39 -3.89
CA LYS A 276 -13.02 -15.46 -3.93
C LYS A 276 -13.65 -15.75 -2.59
#